data_AF-A0A957S855-F1
#
_entry.id   AF-A0A957S855-F1
#
_cell.length_a   1.000
_cell.length_b   1.000
_cell.length_c   1.000
_cell.angle_alpha   90.00
_cell.angle_beta   90.00
_cell.angle_gamma   90.00
#
_symmetry.space_group_name_H-M   'P 1'
#
loop_
_entity.id
_entity.type
_entity.pdbx_description
1 polymer ?
#
loop_
_entity_poly.entity_id
_entity_poly.type
_entity_poly.pdbx_seq_one_letter_code
_entity_poly.pdbx_strand_id
1 'polypeptide(L)' 'MAHFAVRQLMHDAALTTDEDPNRLSFLHAVRVIRRKLPQAIAIPPETPDRIP' A
#
# COMPACT_ATOMS: atom_id res chain seq x y z
N MET A 1 11.28 0.61 -13.65
CA MET A 1 9.87 0.16 -13.65
C MET A 1 9.18 0.25 -12.29
N ALA A 2 9.74 -0.25 -11.18
CA ALA A 2 9.07 -0.19 -9.87
C ALA A 2 8.64 1.23 -9.43
N HIS A 3 9.42 2.26 -9.77
CA HIS A 3 9.06 3.64 -9.47
C HIS A 3 7.77 4.11 -10.17
N PHE A 4 7.42 3.57 -11.35
CA PHE A 4 6.18 3.93 -12.04
C PHE A 4 4.95 3.41 -11.30
N ALA A 5 5.00 2.19 -10.76
CA ALA A 5 3.91 1.65 -9.94
C ALA A 5 3.69 2.51 -8.68
N VAL A 6 4.76 2.96 -8.03
CA VAL A 6 4.67 3.88 -6.88
C VAL A 6 4.10 5.24 -7.30
N ARG A 7 4.52 5.78 -8.45
CA ARG A 7 3.99 7.06 -8.98
C ARG A 7 2.52 6.98 -9.35
N GLN A 8 2.08 5.87 -9.97
CA GLN A 8 0.65 5.63 -10.25
C GLN A 8 -0.16 5.54 -8.95
N LEU A 9 0.31 4.77 -7.96
CA LEU A 9 -0.34 4.70 -6.65
C LEU A 9 -0.46 6.07 -5.96
N MET A 10 0.57 6.92 -6.05
CA MET A 10 0.52 8.29 -5.52
C MET A 10 -0.49 9.15 -6.28
N HIS A 11 -0.56 9.03 -7.60
CA HIS A 11 -1.54 9.74 -8.41
C HIS A 11 -2.97 9.35 -8.03
N ASP A 12 -3.24 8.05 -7.90
CA ASP A 12 -4.55 7.54 -7.49
C ASP A 12 -4.93 8.01 -6.08
N ALA A 13 -3.97 8.02 -5.15
CA ALA A 13 -4.19 8.53 -3.80
C ALA A 13 -4.52 10.02 -3.81
N ALA A 14 -3.81 10.81 -4.61
CA ALA A 14 -4.04 12.25 -4.76
C ALA A 14 -5.42 12.54 -5.37
N LEU A 15 -5.85 11.78 -6.38
CA LEU A 15 -7.21 11.85 -6.94
C LEU A 15 -8.27 11.52 -5.91
N THR A 16 -8.02 10.52 -5.06
CA THR A 16 -8.97 10.11 -4.00
C THR A 16 -9.15 11.20 -2.94
N THR A 17 -8.11 12.00 -2.69
CA THR A 17 -8.13 13.06 -1.67
C THR A 17 -8.29 14.47 -2.23
N ASP A 18 -8.50 14.62 -3.54
CA ASP A 18 -8.54 15.92 -4.24
C ASP A 18 -7.32 16.83 -3.95
N GLU A 19 -6.13 16.21 -3.86
CA GLU A 19 -4.87 16.92 -3.59
C GLU A 19 -3.98 16.90 -4.85
N ASP A 20 -3.07 17.87 -4.99
CA ASP A 20 -2.06 17.83 -6.05
C ASP A 20 -1.10 16.63 -5.84
N PRO A 21 -0.95 15.72 -6.83
CA PRO A 21 -0.01 14.60 -6.75
C PRO A 21 1.44 15.01 -6.41
N ASN A 22 1.85 16.23 -6.77
CA ASN A 22 3.19 16.74 -6.50
C ASN A 22 3.42 17.11 -5.03
N ARG A 23 2.36 17.23 -4.24
CA ARG A 23 2.44 17.44 -2.78
C ARG A 23 2.70 16.16 -2.02
N LEU A 24 2.47 15.00 -2.64
CA LEU A 24 2.81 13.71 -2.06
C LEU A 24 4.31 13.43 -2.23
N SER A 25 4.97 13.05 -1.13
CA SER A 25 6.38 12.71 -1.15
C SER A 25 6.61 11.28 -1.62
N PHE A 26 7.41 11.11 -2.68
CA PHE A 26 7.78 9.80 -3.21
C PHE A 26 8.52 8.93 -2.18
N LEU A 27 9.47 9.51 -1.44
CA LEU A 27 10.20 8.79 -0.39
C LEU A 27 9.27 8.37 0.76
N HIS A 28 8.31 9.23 1.10
CA HIS A 28 7.31 8.88 2.11
C HIS A 28 6.44 7.71 1.64
N ALA A 29 5.96 7.74 0.39
CA ALA A 29 5.18 6.66 -0.20
C ALA A 29 5.95 5.32 -0.16
N VAL A 30 7.23 5.31 -0.57
CA VAL A 30 8.07 4.11 -0.50
C VAL A 30 8.22 3.59 0.95
N ARG A 31 8.41 4.50 1.92
CA ARG A 31 8.51 4.12 3.35
C ARG A 31 7.20 3.53 3.87
N VAL A 32 6.04 4.08 3.46
CA VAL A 32 4.72 3.54 3.81
C VAL A 32 4.53 2.15 3.20
N ILE A 33 4.81 1.99 1.90
CA ILE A 33 4.71 0.69 1.20
C ILE A 33 5.59 -0.34 1.91
N ARG A 34 6.87 -0.05 2.15
CA ARG A 34 7.77 -1.00 2.83
C ARG A 34 7.29 -1.40 4.22
N ARG A 35 6.63 -0.49 4.95
CA ARG A 35 6.07 -0.74 6.28
C ARG A 35 4.80 -1.58 6.24
N LYS A 36 3.94 -1.38 5.23
CA LYS A 36 2.59 -1.95 5.17
C LYS A 36 2.49 -3.20 4.29
N LEU A 37 3.33 -3.33 3.28
CA LEU A 37 3.30 -4.44 2.33
C LEU A 37 3.45 -5.83 2.99
N PRO A 38 4.34 -6.03 3.99
CA PRO A 38 4.43 -7.33 4.66
C PRO A 38 3.13 -7.72 5.38
N GLN A 39 2.38 -6.75 5.91
CA GLN A 39 1.09 -6.98 6.56
C GLN A 39 0.02 -7.37 5.55
N ALA A 40 0.05 -6.79 4.35
CA ALA A 40 -0.91 -7.10 3.29
C ALA A 40 -0.73 -8.51 2.69
N ILE A 41 0.48 -9.07 2.79
CA ILE A 41 0.82 -10.41 2.26
C ILE A 41 0.82 -11.46 3.39
N ALA A 42 0.52 -11.07 4.63
CA ALA A 42 0.44 -11.99 5.74
C ALA A 42 -0.74 -12.97 5.52
N ILE A 43 -0.43 -14.20 5.10
CA ILE A 43 -1.37 -15.31 5.07
C ILE A 43 -1.51 -15.80 6.52
N PRO A 44 -2.68 -15.68 7.15
CA PRO A 44 -2.87 -16.19 8.50
C PRO A 44 -2.71 -17.73 8.48
N PRO A 45 -1.99 -18.32 9.45
CA PRO A 45 -1.94 -19.76 9.61
C PRO A 45 -3.34 -20.18 10.09
N GLU A 46 -4.03 -20.93 9.24
CA GLU A 46 -5.36 -21.50 9.46
C GLU A 46 -5.68 -21.91 10.92
N THR A 47 -6.82 -21.43 11.44
CA THR A 47 -7.64 -22.08 12.49
C THR A 47 -9.02 -21.40 12.47
N PRO A 48 -10.14 -22.08 12.12
CA PRO A 48 -10.66 -23.19 12.92
C PRO A 48 -11.36 -24.31 12.12
N ASP A 49 -11.02 -25.56 12.39
CA ASP A 49 -12.02 -26.63 12.38
C ASP A 49 -12.24 -27.09 13.83
N ARG A 50 -13.02 -26.29 14.56
CA ARG A 50 -13.95 -26.84 15.56
C ARG A 50 -15.22 -27.03 14.73
N ILE A 51 -15.83 -28.21 14.59
CA ILE A 51 -16.36 -29.12 15.62
C ILE A 51 -16.75 -30.46 14.92
N PRO A 52 -17.07 -31.58 15.62
CA PRO A 52 -18.21 -31.71 16.55
C PRO A 52 -17.85 -31.95 18.02
#